data_AF-A0A383DZW2-F1
#
_entry.id   AF-A0A383DZW2-F1
#
_cell.length_a   1.000
_cell.length_b   1.000
_cell.length_c   1.000
_cell.angle_alpha   90.00
_cell.angle_beta   90.00
_cell.angle_gamma   90.00
#
_symmetry.space_group_name_H-M   'P 1'
#
loop_
_entity.id
_entity.type
_entity.pdbx_description
1 polymer ?
#
loop_
_entity_poly.entity_id
_entity_poly.type
_entity_poly.pdbx_seq_one_letter_code
_entity_poly.pdbx_strand_id
1 'polypeptide(L)'
;MDNIKYVYSNGCSYTEGCGLDNPEKERYSKFLADKFNAEDINQSEGGGSNQRIFRTTYDWISENQNKLKDTLFVLQLSYPVRNEIWVNRASQDNFDHNRGWIDPEFYDAGGRWEGAQFGHDGYTAWETHQRDTSVDKDEINFNYVPDNKSVSEITWRYVISLQS
;
A
#
# COMPACT_ATOMS: atom_id res chain seq x y z
N MET A 1 -19.60 22.60 5.44
CA MET A 1 -18.76 21.38 5.33
C MET A 1 -17.51 21.67 6.12
N ASP A 2 -17.03 20.72 6.92
CA ASP A 2 -15.73 20.83 7.59
C ASP A 2 -14.64 21.12 6.55
N ASN A 3 -13.67 21.96 6.88
CA ASN A 3 -12.65 22.41 5.93
C ASN A 3 -11.61 21.29 5.73
N ILE A 4 -11.81 20.46 4.70
CA ILE A 4 -10.87 19.40 4.32
C ILE A 4 -9.58 20.08 3.84
N LYS A 5 -8.47 19.82 4.53
CA LYS A 5 -7.13 20.32 4.18
C LYS A 5 -6.24 19.24 3.58
N TYR A 6 -6.55 17.97 3.85
CA TYR A 6 -5.78 16.83 3.37
C TYR A 6 -6.70 15.78 2.77
N VAL A 7 -6.31 15.22 1.63
CA VAL A 7 -6.88 13.99 1.08
C VAL A 7 -5.81 12.92 1.19
N TYR A 8 -6.00 12.01 2.15
CA TYR A 8 -5.17 10.83 2.29
C TYR A 8 -5.75 9.71 1.44
N SER A 9 -4.93 9.15 0.56
CA SER A 9 -5.30 8.02 -0.28
C SER A 9 -4.29 6.88 -0.14
N ASN A 10 -4.80 5.65 -0.11
CA ASN A 10 -3.98 4.46 -0.06
C ASN A 10 -4.69 3.33 -0.80
N GLY A 11 -3.92 2.42 -1.38
CA GLY A 11 -4.44 1.38 -2.25
C GLY A 11 -3.34 0.65 -3.01
N CYS A 12 -3.71 0.04 -4.13
CA CYS A 12 -2.77 -0.62 -5.01
C CYS A 12 -2.48 0.24 -6.26
N SER A 13 -2.15 -0.41 -7.38
CA SER A 13 -1.80 0.25 -8.65
C SER A 13 -2.88 1.20 -9.18
N TYR A 14 -4.17 0.98 -8.87
CA TYR A 14 -5.25 1.87 -9.32
C TYR A 14 -5.24 3.22 -8.58
N THR A 15 -4.96 3.23 -7.27
CA THR A 15 -4.76 4.47 -6.51
C THR A 15 -3.44 5.15 -6.83
N GLU A 16 -2.41 4.36 -7.13
CA GLU A 16 -1.09 4.87 -7.51
C GLU A 16 -1.19 5.66 -8.81
N GLY A 17 -2.06 5.21 -9.72
CA GLY A 17 -2.26 5.79 -11.04
C GLY A 17 -1.55 5.00 -12.13
N CYS A 18 -1.31 3.71 -11.94
CA CYS A 18 -0.72 2.84 -12.95
C CYS A 18 -1.56 2.87 -14.23
N GLY A 19 -0.90 3.07 -15.37
CA GLY A 19 -1.53 3.24 -16.67
C GLY A 19 -1.90 4.69 -17.04
N LEU A 20 -1.65 5.66 -16.16
CA LEU A 20 -1.74 7.10 -16.48
C LEU A 20 -0.40 7.63 -17.01
N ASP A 21 -0.46 8.64 -17.88
CA ASP A 21 0.75 9.28 -18.42
C ASP A 21 1.43 10.16 -17.36
N ASN A 22 0.64 10.85 -16.53
CA ASN A 22 1.13 11.69 -15.43
C ASN A 22 0.38 11.38 -14.12
N PRO A 23 0.66 10.26 -13.44
CA PRO A 23 -0.09 9.83 -12.26
C PRO A 23 -0.20 10.91 -11.17
N GLU A 24 0.87 11.65 -10.88
CA GLU A 24 0.86 12.75 -9.90
C GLU A 24 -0.10 13.92 -10.21
N LYS A 25 -0.58 14.00 -11.46
CA LYS A 25 -1.52 15.04 -11.91
C LYS A 25 -2.90 14.48 -12.24
N GLU A 26 -2.97 13.23 -12.67
CA GLU A 26 -4.14 12.65 -13.33
C GLU A 26 -4.87 11.63 -12.43
N ARG A 27 -4.21 11.10 -11.40
CA ARG A 27 -4.84 10.11 -10.51
C ARG A 27 -6.03 10.71 -9.78
N TYR A 28 -7.00 9.86 -9.43
CA TYR A 28 -8.25 10.33 -8.82
C TYR A 28 -8.03 11.04 -7.48
N SER A 29 -6.98 10.67 -6.72
CA SER A 29 -6.68 11.30 -5.43
C SER A 29 -6.33 12.78 -5.61
N LYS A 30 -5.56 13.08 -6.67
CA LYS A 30 -5.20 14.45 -7.05
C LYS A 30 -6.42 15.25 -7.47
N PHE A 31 -7.30 14.67 -8.31
CA PHE A 31 -8.56 15.31 -8.70
C PHE A 31 -9.43 15.65 -7.48
N LEU A 32 -9.51 14.73 -6.51
CA LEU A 32 -10.29 14.93 -5.29
C LEU A 32 -9.68 16.02 -4.40
N ALA A 33 -8.36 16.02 -4.23
CA ALA A 33 -7.63 17.04 -3.48
C ALA A 33 -7.85 18.44 -4.07
N ASP A 34 -7.74 18.58 -5.39
CA ASP A 34 -7.98 19.86 -6.08
C ASP A 34 -9.40 20.38 -5.88
N LYS A 35 -10.40 19.48 -5.91
CA LYS A 35 -11.80 19.84 -5.67
C LYS A 35 -12.03 20.43 -4.28
N PHE A 36 -11.27 19.98 -3.28
CA PHE A 36 -11.34 20.49 -1.92
C PHE A 36 -10.32 21.59 -1.62
N ASN A 37 -9.46 21.95 -2.58
CA ASN A 37 -8.30 22.81 -2.34
C ASN A 37 -7.45 22.31 -1.16
N ALA A 38 -7.20 20.99 -1.16
CA ALA A 38 -6.49 20.23 -0.14
C ALA A 38 -5.17 19.68 -0.68
N GLU A 39 -4.28 19.24 0.22
CA GLU A 39 -3.06 18.50 -0.11
C GLU A 39 -3.38 17.04 -0.47
N ASP A 40 -2.80 16.54 -1.57
CA ASP A 40 -2.88 15.13 -1.97
C ASP A 40 -1.77 14.33 -1.27
N ILE A 41 -2.14 13.41 -0.38
CA ILE A 41 -1.23 12.51 0.31
C ILE A 41 -1.53 11.09 -0.17
N ASN A 42 -0.75 10.58 -1.11
CA ASN A 42 -0.92 9.24 -1.66
C ASN A 42 0.15 8.29 -1.12
N GLN A 43 -0.28 7.20 -0.50
CA GLN A 43 0.55 6.14 0.10
C GLN A 43 0.36 4.78 -0.59
N SER A 44 -0.35 4.77 -1.72
CA SER A 44 -0.55 3.55 -2.50
C SER A 44 0.74 3.10 -3.18
N GLU A 45 0.77 1.82 -3.51
CA GLU A 45 1.89 1.21 -4.20
C GLU A 45 1.36 0.12 -5.13
N GLY A 46 1.91 0.07 -6.34
CA GLY A 46 1.64 -1.01 -7.30
C GLY A 46 1.83 -2.37 -6.64
N GLY A 47 0.86 -3.27 -6.82
CA GLY A 47 0.96 -4.56 -6.14
C GLY A 47 0.72 -4.53 -4.62
N GLY A 48 0.29 -3.42 -4.01
CA GLY A 48 -0.02 -3.36 -2.58
C GLY A 48 -1.13 -4.32 -2.14
N SER A 49 -0.95 -4.97 -0.98
CA SER A 49 -1.94 -5.86 -0.33
C SER A 49 -2.82 -5.07 0.65
N ASN A 50 -3.95 -5.66 1.06
CA ASN A 50 -4.84 -5.01 2.03
C ASN A 50 -4.17 -4.86 3.41
N GLN A 51 -3.32 -5.80 3.82
CA GLN A 51 -2.56 -5.70 5.07
C GLN A 51 -1.60 -4.50 5.03
N ARG A 52 -0.84 -4.33 3.94
CA ARG A 52 0.03 -3.16 3.74
C ARG A 52 -0.77 -1.86 3.79
N ILE A 53 -1.89 -1.80 3.07
CA ILE A 53 -2.77 -0.62 3.03
C ILE A 53 -3.21 -0.26 4.46
N PHE A 54 -3.68 -1.23 5.24
CA PHE A 54 -4.07 -0.97 6.63
C PHE A 54 -2.90 -0.57 7.51
N ARG A 55 -1.78 -1.31 7.49
CA ARG A 55 -0.58 -1.02 8.28
C ARG A 55 -0.09 0.41 8.05
N THR A 56 0.23 0.75 6.81
CA THR A 56 0.76 2.07 6.44
C THR A 56 -0.25 3.20 6.69
N THR A 57 -1.56 2.93 6.57
CA THR A 57 -2.59 3.89 6.94
C THR A 57 -2.62 4.13 8.45
N TYR A 58 -2.55 3.07 9.26
CA TYR A 58 -2.52 3.22 10.71
C TYR A 58 -1.24 3.88 11.20
N ASP A 59 -0.09 3.59 10.58
CA ASP A 59 1.19 4.25 10.86
C ASP A 59 1.08 5.74 10.61
N TRP A 60 0.60 6.12 9.41
CA TRP A 60 0.39 7.52 9.07
C TRP A 60 -0.54 8.21 10.07
N ILE A 61 -1.64 7.55 10.46
CA ILE A 61 -2.58 8.13 11.43
C ILE A 61 -1.91 8.30 12.80
N SER A 62 -1.19 7.28 13.27
CA SER A 62 -0.44 7.32 14.54
C SER A 62 0.52 8.51 14.58
N GLU A 63 1.19 8.79 13.47
CA GLU A 63 2.19 9.85 13.34
C GLU A 63 1.56 11.24 13.06
N ASN A 64 0.33 11.30 12.56
CA ASN A 64 -0.33 12.53 12.09
C ASN A 64 -1.63 12.85 12.86
N GLN A 65 -1.69 12.55 14.16
CA GLN A 65 -2.88 12.77 15.02
C GLN A 65 -3.46 14.20 14.94
N ASN A 66 -2.62 15.20 14.75
CA ASN A 66 -3.03 16.61 14.63
C ASN A 66 -3.73 16.95 13.29
N LYS A 67 -3.63 16.09 12.26
CA LYS A 67 -4.23 16.32 10.93
C LYS A 67 -5.59 15.65 10.75
N LEU A 68 -5.95 14.69 11.60
CA LEU A 68 -7.07 13.76 11.37
C LEU A 68 -8.42 14.46 11.18
N LYS A 69 -8.69 15.53 11.94
CA LYS A 69 -9.96 16.28 11.85
C LYS A 69 -10.16 16.98 10.50
N ASP A 70 -9.06 17.30 9.83
CA ASP A 70 -9.04 18.03 8.55
C ASP A 70 -8.72 17.08 7.37
N THR A 71 -8.68 15.76 7.60
CA THR A 71 -8.28 14.75 6.60
C THR A 71 -9.48 13.94 6.11
N LEU A 72 -9.62 13.85 4.79
CA LEU A 72 -10.48 12.87 4.12
C LEU A 72 -9.66 11.62 3.77
N PHE A 73 -10.11 10.45 4.21
CA PHE A 73 -9.46 9.17 3.90
C PHE A 73 -10.17 8.45 2.75
N VAL A 74 -9.39 8.04 1.74
CA VAL A 74 -9.86 7.27 0.58
C VAL A 74 -9.03 6.01 0.45
N LEU A 75 -9.60 4.86 0.83
CA LEU A 75 -8.88 3.59 0.84
C LEU A 75 -9.41 2.68 -0.27
N GLN A 76 -8.65 2.52 -1.33
CA GLN A 76 -8.99 1.56 -2.38
C GLN A 76 -8.41 0.20 -1.99
N LEU A 77 -9.28 -0.72 -1.59
CA LEU A 77 -8.84 -2.06 -1.25
C LEU A 77 -8.39 -2.80 -2.51
N SER A 78 -7.32 -3.54 -2.34
CA SER A 78 -6.72 -4.40 -3.34
C SER A 78 -7.43 -5.74 -3.39
N TYR A 79 -6.99 -6.59 -4.33
CA TYR A 79 -7.49 -7.94 -4.51
C TYR A 79 -7.38 -8.75 -3.20
N PRO A 80 -8.47 -9.37 -2.70
CA PRO A 80 -8.55 -9.86 -1.32
C PRO A 80 -7.60 -11.03 -1.00
N VAL A 81 -7.09 -11.75 -2.00
CA VAL A 81 -6.16 -12.87 -1.81
C VAL A 81 -4.69 -12.46 -1.84
N ARG A 82 -4.42 -11.15 -1.99
CA ARG A 82 -3.07 -10.61 -1.91
C ARG A 82 -2.70 -10.35 -0.45
N ASN A 83 -1.63 -10.96 0.02
CA ASN A 83 -1.15 -10.88 1.39
C ASN A 83 0.14 -10.06 1.47
N GLU A 84 0.37 -9.39 2.61
CA GLU A 84 1.68 -8.82 2.95
C GLU A 84 2.55 -9.92 3.57
N ILE A 85 3.69 -10.20 2.92
CA ILE A 85 4.62 -11.26 3.30
C ILE A 85 6.05 -10.72 3.36
N TRP A 86 6.87 -11.28 4.23
CA TRP A 86 8.29 -11.00 4.22
C TRP A 86 9.00 -11.88 3.20
N VAL A 87 9.76 -11.24 2.32
CA VAL A 87 10.56 -11.90 1.30
C VAL A 87 12.02 -11.68 1.63
N ASN A 88 12.75 -12.77 1.88
CA ASN A 88 14.19 -12.73 2.14
C ASN A 88 14.95 -13.17 0.89
N ARG A 89 14.97 -12.30 -0.12
CA ARG A 89 15.77 -12.49 -1.33
C ARG A 89 17.14 -11.83 -1.14
N ALA A 90 18.20 -12.63 -1.08
CA ALA A 90 19.49 -12.16 -1.53
C ALA A 90 19.43 -12.03 -3.06
N SER A 91 19.91 -10.92 -3.60
CA SER A 91 19.85 -10.50 -5.01
C SER A 91 20.56 -11.45 -6.00
N GLN A 92 20.05 -12.66 -6.22
CA GLN A 92 20.59 -13.57 -7.24
C GLN A 92 19.63 -13.95 -8.36
N ASP A 93 18.37 -13.55 -8.29
CA ASP A 93 17.46 -13.81 -9.40
C ASP A 93 17.34 -12.59 -10.32
N ASN A 94 17.94 -12.74 -11.51
CA ASN A 94 17.87 -11.90 -12.71
C ASN A 94 16.44 -11.73 -13.26
N PHE A 95 15.43 -11.60 -12.39
CA PHE A 95 14.01 -11.63 -12.75
C PHE A 95 13.51 -10.28 -13.29
N ASP A 96 14.02 -9.16 -12.74
CA ASP A 96 13.51 -7.82 -13.05
C ASP A 96 14.36 -7.00 -14.03
N HIS A 97 15.56 -7.50 -14.39
CA HIS A 97 16.42 -6.86 -15.39
C HIS A 97 15.76 -6.74 -16.77
N ASN A 98 14.88 -7.69 -17.14
CA ASN A 98 14.28 -7.73 -18.48
C ASN A 98 12.99 -6.93 -18.63
N ARG A 99 12.44 -6.37 -17.55
CA ARG A 99 11.23 -5.55 -17.63
C ARG A 99 11.49 -4.07 -17.35
N GLY A 100 12.52 -3.72 -16.56
CA GLY A 100 12.80 -2.32 -16.20
C GLY A 100 11.85 -1.72 -15.14
N TRP A 101 11.25 -2.56 -14.29
CA TRP A 101 10.24 -2.16 -13.30
C TRP A 101 10.84 -1.96 -11.90
N ILE A 102 12.15 -2.17 -11.74
CA ILE A 102 12.81 -2.08 -10.44
C ILE A 102 14.07 -1.21 -10.55
N ASP A 103 14.16 -0.24 -9.63
CA ASP A 103 15.27 0.67 -9.45
C ASP A 103 16.58 -0.08 -9.09
N PRO A 104 17.74 0.25 -9.69
CA PRO A 104 19.05 -0.33 -9.37
C PRO A 104 19.48 -0.28 -7.89
N GLU A 105 18.83 0.48 -7.01
CA GLU A 105 19.07 0.43 -5.56
C GLU A 105 18.41 -0.78 -4.86
N PHE A 106 17.52 -1.54 -5.54
CA PHE A 106 16.89 -2.76 -4.99
C PHE A 106 17.82 -3.96 -4.87
N TYR A 107 19.07 -3.86 -5.31
CA TYR A 107 20.01 -4.98 -5.42
C TYR A 107 20.75 -5.30 -4.11
N ASP A 108 20.57 -4.51 -3.04
CA ASP A 108 21.26 -4.70 -1.76
C ASP A 108 20.35 -4.57 -0.51
N ALA A 109 19.03 -4.51 -0.71
CA ALA A 109 18.09 -4.53 0.40
C ALA A 109 17.98 -5.97 0.91
N GLY A 110 18.22 -6.20 2.21
CA GLY A 110 17.89 -7.46 2.86
C GLY A 110 16.40 -7.80 2.76
N GLY A 111 15.88 -8.62 3.68
CA GLY A 111 14.46 -8.96 3.67
C GLY A 111 13.55 -7.72 3.63
N ARG A 112 12.41 -7.83 2.93
CA ARG A 112 11.42 -6.74 2.78
C ARG A 112 10.00 -7.28 2.74
N TRP A 113 9.03 -6.41 3.03
CA TRP A 113 7.60 -6.71 2.88
C TRP A 113 7.16 -6.55 1.42
N GLU A 114 6.49 -7.56 0.88
CA GLU A 114 5.89 -7.54 -0.46
C GLU A 114 4.44 -8.01 -0.44
N GLY A 115 3.65 -7.56 -1.41
CA GLY A 115 2.23 -7.91 -1.54
C GLY A 115 1.95 -9.11 -2.46
N ALA A 116 2.22 -10.35 -2.09
CA ALA A 116 2.03 -11.49 -3.01
C ALA A 116 0.73 -12.30 -2.79
N GLN A 117 0.29 -13.03 -3.82
CA GLN A 117 -0.74 -14.05 -3.63
C GLN A 117 -0.12 -15.29 -3.01
N PHE A 118 -0.64 -15.72 -1.86
CA PHE A 118 -0.20 -16.95 -1.20
C PHE A 118 -1.07 -18.11 -1.69
N GLY A 119 -0.48 -19.04 -2.43
CA GLY A 119 -1.15 -20.27 -2.85
C GLY A 119 -1.40 -21.19 -1.66
N HIS A 120 -2.45 -22.02 -1.75
CA HIS A 120 -2.74 -23.07 -0.76
C HIS A 120 -1.58 -24.08 -0.59
N ASP A 121 -0.66 -24.13 -1.55
CA ASP A 121 0.54 -24.97 -1.54
C ASP A 121 1.73 -24.34 -0.81
N GLY A 122 1.57 -23.14 -0.24
CA GLY A 122 2.61 -22.46 0.52
C GLY A 122 3.69 -21.84 -0.35
N TYR A 123 3.40 -21.54 -1.62
CA TYR A 123 4.25 -20.75 -2.50
C TYR A 123 3.54 -19.47 -2.88
N THR A 124 4.29 -18.44 -3.23
CA THR A 124 3.70 -17.20 -3.75
C THR A 124 3.78 -17.16 -5.26
N ALA A 125 2.81 -16.48 -5.87
CA ALA A 125 2.80 -16.24 -7.30
C ALA A 125 2.55 -14.75 -7.58
N TRP A 126 3.42 -14.18 -8.41
CA TRP A 126 3.27 -12.85 -9.01
C TRP A 126 3.08 -13.01 -10.50
N GLU A 127 1.86 -12.78 -11.03
CA GLU A 127 1.47 -12.61 -12.46
C GLU A 127 2.04 -13.59 -13.53
N THR A 128 2.94 -14.51 -13.20
CA THR A 128 3.83 -15.24 -14.12
C THR A 128 3.84 -16.75 -13.86
N HIS A 129 2.93 -17.25 -13.02
CA HIS A 129 2.80 -18.68 -12.68
C HIS A 129 4.06 -19.32 -12.05
N GLN A 130 5.07 -18.51 -11.69
CA GLN A 130 6.27 -19.01 -11.05
C GLN A 130 6.11 -18.99 -9.53
N ARG A 131 6.45 -20.11 -8.91
CA ARG A 131 6.38 -20.32 -7.47
C ARG A 131 7.66 -19.79 -6.83
N ASP A 132 7.52 -18.89 -5.87
CA ASP A 132 8.65 -18.42 -5.07
C ASP A 132 8.72 -19.15 -3.72
N THR A 133 9.92 -19.61 -3.37
CA THR A 133 10.24 -20.35 -2.14
C THR A 133 11.00 -19.51 -1.10
N SER A 134 11.40 -18.27 -1.43
CA SER A 134 12.18 -17.36 -0.58
C SER A 134 11.35 -16.59 0.46
N VAL A 135 10.07 -16.94 0.56
CA VAL A 135 9.10 -16.29 1.42
C VAL A 135 9.23 -16.84 2.82
N ASP A 136 9.35 -15.95 3.80
CA ASP A 136 9.22 -16.33 5.20
C ASP A 136 7.73 -16.52 5.53
N LYS A 137 7.34 -17.77 5.78
CA LYS A 137 5.95 -18.15 6.05
C LYS A 137 5.52 -17.81 7.47
N ASP A 138 6.49 -17.62 8.36
CA ASP A 138 6.25 -17.30 9.76
C ASP A 138 6.06 -15.78 9.94
N GLU A 139 6.54 -14.99 8.98
CA GLU A 139 6.34 -13.54 8.93
C GLU A 139 5.20 -13.14 7.98
N ILE A 140 3.97 -13.55 8.33
CA ILE A 140 2.74 -13.03 7.70
C ILE A 140 2.05 -12.07 8.65
N ASN A 141 1.82 -10.84 8.19
CA ASN A 141 1.31 -9.77 9.03
C ASN A 141 -0.23 -9.77 9.16
N PHE A 142 -0.79 -10.77 9.85
CA PHE A 142 -2.25 -10.82 10.11
C PHE A 142 -2.70 -9.96 11.29
N ASN A 143 -1.81 -9.69 12.25
CA ASN A 143 -2.16 -9.10 13.53
C ASN A 143 -1.45 -7.77 13.75
N TYR A 144 -1.30 -6.95 12.71
CA TYR A 144 -0.67 -5.65 12.85
C TYR A 144 -1.41 -4.80 13.89
N VAL A 145 -0.69 -4.40 14.93
CA VAL A 145 -1.14 -3.42 15.91
C VAL A 145 -0.11 -2.29 15.89
N PRO A 146 -0.51 -1.05 15.58
CA PRO A 146 0.42 0.08 15.63
C PRO A 146 0.94 0.28 17.04
N ASP A 147 2.20 0.69 17.17
CA ASP A 147 2.86 0.86 18.47
C ASP A 147 2.25 1.97 19.35
N ASN A 148 1.40 2.83 18.80
CA ASN A 148 0.84 3.98 19.49
C ASN A 148 -0.50 3.67 20.17
N LYS A 149 -0.53 3.79 21.51
CA LYS A 149 -1.73 3.59 22.34
C LYS A 149 -2.90 4.50 21.98
N SER A 150 -2.68 5.66 21.36
CA SER A 150 -3.78 6.56 20.95
C SER A 150 -4.64 5.98 19.82
N VAL A 151 -4.17 4.92 19.14
CA VAL A 151 -4.88 4.35 17.99
C VAL A 151 -6.22 3.73 18.38
N SER A 152 -6.34 3.20 19.60
CA SER A 152 -7.58 2.61 20.13
C SER A 152 -8.75 3.60 20.27
N GLU A 153 -8.49 4.89 20.14
CA GLU A 153 -9.48 5.97 20.28
C GLU A 153 -9.79 6.69 18.95
N ILE A 154 -9.15 6.29 17.84
CA ILE A 154 -9.34 6.98 16.56
C ILE A 154 -10.73 6.67 16.00
N THR A 155 -11.53 7.72 15.82
CA THR A 155 -12.81 7.66 15.13
C THR A 155 -12.66 8.30 13.75
N TRP A 156 -12.85 7.51 12.70
CA TRP A 156 -12.76 7.98 11.32
C TRP A 156 -14.17 8.38 10.89
N ARG A 157 -14.34 9.58 10.33
CA ARG A 157 -15.68 10.09 9.97
C ARG A 157 -16.18 9.51 8.65
N TYR A 158 -15.28 9.32 7.68
CA TYR A 158 -15.62 8.84 6.35
C TYR A 158 -14.49 7.94 5.84
N VAL A 159 -14.82 6.68 5.54
CA VAL A 159 -13.97 5.76 4.77
C VAL A 159 -14.76 5.39 3.53
N ILE A 160 -14.22 5.75 2.37
CA ILE A 160 -14.74 5.26 1.10
C ILE A 160 -13.85 4.11 0.68
N SER A 161 -14.39 2.90 0.68
CA SER A 161 -13.72 1.75 0.09
C SER A 161 -14.19 1.54 -1.35
N LEU A 162 -13.22 1.45 -2.25
CA LEU A 162 -13.41 0.98 -3.60
C LEU A 162 -12.65 -0.33 -3.73
N GLN A 163 -13.30 -1.38 -4.20
CA GLN A 163 -12.60 -2.62 -4.54
C GLN A 163 -12.15 -2.52 -6.00
N SER A 164 -10.87 -2.76 -6.25
CA SER A 164 -10.31 -2.95 -7.60
C SER A 164 -10.75 -4.27 -8.21
#